data_AF-A0A930NN19-F1
#
_entry.id   AF-A0A930NN19-F1
#
_cell.length_a   1.000
_cell.length_b   1.000
_cell.length_c   1.000
_cell.angle_alpha   90.00
_cell.angle_beta   90.00
_cell.angle_gamma   90.00
#
_symmetry.space_group_name_H-M   'P 1'
#
loop_
_entity.id
_entity.type
_entity.pdbx_description
1 polymer ?
#
loop_
_entity_poly.entity_id
_entity_poly.type
_entity_poly.pdbx_seq_one_letter_code
_entity_poly.pdbx_strand_id
1 'polypeptide(L)'
;MKQFIIDLFKLEKKPVKGLMAFEWVVMAYLVLTLIVTFIMYTSMDNPQAMIFGRLRIVAITAAMWLVYRIAPCRLTRFARVGTQMALLAWWYPDTFEINRHLPNLDHVFATWEQDLFGCQPALLFSKALPG
;
A
#
# COMPACT_ATOMS: atom_id res chain seq x y z
N MET A 1 -9.03 18.19 -27.99
CA MET A 1 -8.75 18.45 -26.55
C MET A 1 -10.02 18.72 -25.75
N LYS A 2 -10.91 19.64 -26.17
CA LYS A 2 -12.17 19.94 -25.43
C LYS A 2 -13.09 18.73 -25.21
N GLN A 3 -13.34 17.89 -26.23
CA GLN A 3 -14.15 16.66 -26.06
C GLN A 3 -13.60 15.73 -24.97
N PHE A 4 -12.28 15.53 -24.91
CA PHE A 4 -11.65 14.64 -23.93
C PHE A 4 -11.88 15.10 -22.49
N ILE A 5 -11.78 16.42 -22.22
CA ILE A 5 -12.02 16.98 -20.90
C ILE A 5 -13.48 16.76 -20.50
N ILE A 6 -14.42 17.03 -21.41
CA ILE A 6 -15.85 16.82 -21.15
C ILE A 6 -16.15 15.34 -20.87
N ASP A 7 -15.52 14.44 -21.63
CA ASP A 7 -15.65 12.98 -21.44
C ASP A 7 -15.12 12.49 -20.09
N LEU A 8 -14.18 13.22 -19.48
CA LEU A 8 -13.63 12.90 -18.16
C LEU A 8 -14.65 13.17 -17.02
N PHE A 9 -15.45 14.23 -17.18
CA PHE A 9 -16.49 14.64 -16.23
C PHE A 9 -17.85 13.98 -16.50
N LYS A 10 -18.03 13.31 -17.65
CA LYS A 10 -19.27 12.57 -17.93
C LYS A 10 -19.54 11.54 -16.83
N LEU A 11 -20.76 11.59 -16.32
CA LEU A 11 -21.24 10.65 -15.31
C LEU A 11 -21.33 9.24 -15.92
N GLU A 12 -20.82 8.26 -15.19
CA GLU A 12 -20.85 6.87 -15.62
C GLU A 12 -22.24 6.26 -15.46
N LYS A 13 -22.73 5.59 -16.50
CA LYS A 13 -24.06 4.93 -16.48
C LYS A 13 -24.13 3.73 -15.54
N LYS A 14 -23.00 3.08 -15.25
CA LYS A 14 -22.87 1.92 -14.35
C LYS A 14 -21.71 2.15 -13.38
N PRO A 15 -21.90 2.98 -12.34
CA PRO A 15 -20.85 3.24 -11.37
C PRO A 15 -20.62 2.03 -10.46
N VAL A 16 -19.36 1.83 -10.06
CA VAL A 16 -19.02 0.79 -9.06
C VAL A 16 -19.60 1.23 -7.72
N LYS A 17 -20.60 0.51 -7.22
CA LYS A 17 -21.34 0.93 -6.02
C LYS A 17 -20.56 0.70 -4.71
N GLY A 18 -19.58 -0.21 -4.71
CA GLY A 18 -18.77 -0.59 -3.54
C GLY A 18 -17.31 -0.14 -3.61
N LEU A 19 -16.50 -0.71 -2.73
CA LEU A 19 -15.03 -0.64 -2.80
C LEU A 19 -14.54 -1.41 -4.03
N MET A 20 -13.50 -0.90 -4.67
CA MET A 20 -12.81 -1.57 -5.75
C MET A 20 -11.94 -2.70 -5.20
N ALA A 21 -11.57 -3.68 -6.04
CA ALA A 21 -10.81 -4.85 -5.60
C ALA A 21 -9.49 -4.48 -4.90
N PHE A 22 -8.77 -3.48 -5.41
CA PHE A 22 -7.51 -3.04 -4.78
C PHE A 22 -7.74 -2.34 -3.44
N GLU A 23 -8.84 -1.58 -3.28
CA GLU A 23 -9.16 -0.97 -1.98
C GLU A 23 -9.50 -2.05 -0.95
N TRP A 24 -10.13 -3.15 -1.35
CA TRP A 24 -10.31 -4.31 -0.48
C TRP A 24 -8.99 -4.93 -0.03
N VAL A 25 -8.04 -5.08 -0.94
CA VAL A 25 -6.68 -5.57 -0.61
C VAL A 25 -5.99 -4.61 0.36
N VAL A 26 -6.08 -3.30 0.12
CA VAL A 26 -5.58 -2.26 1.03
C VAL A 26 -6.22 -2.39 2.40
N MET A 27 -7.54 -2.53 2.50
CA MET A 27 -8.24 -2.67 3.78
C MET A 27 -7.80 -3.93 4.55
N ALA A 28 -7.67 -5.07 3.87
CA ALA A 28 -7.19 -6.31 4.49
C ALA A 28 -5.77 -6.13 5.02
N TYR A 29 -4.89 -5.50 4.25
CA TYR A 29 -3.52 -5.17 4.64
C TYR A 29 -3.46 -4.18 5.82
N LEU A 30 -4.31 -3.15 5.86
CA LEU A 30 -4.38 -2.21 6.98
C LEU A 30 -4.82 -2.91 8.26
N VAL A 31 -5.79 -3.82 8.19
CA VAL A 31 -6.23 -4.62 9.35
C VAL A 31 -5.11 -5.54 9.83
N LEU A 32 -4.44 -6.23 8.91
CA LEU A 32 -3.31 -7.11 9.25
C LEU A 32 -2.20 -6.33 9.94
N THR A 33 -1.76 -5.21 9.35
CA THR A 33 -0.69 -4.40 9.94
C THR A 33 -1.11 -3.77 11.26
N LEU A 34 -2.37 -3.40 11.43
CA LEU A 34 -2.90 -2.92 12.71
C LEU A 34 -2.82 -4.00 13.80
N ILE A 35 -3.21 -5.25 13.50
CA ILE A 35 -3.09 -6.38 14.42
C ILE A 35 -1.63 -6.60 14.82
N VAL A 36 -0.71 -6.60 13.84
CA VAL A 36 0.73 -6.76 14.10
C VAL A 36 1.25 -5.62 14.97
N THR A 37 0.88 -4.36 14.70
CA THR A 37 1.25 -3.21 15.54
C THR A 37 0.72 -3.35 16.96
N PHE A 38 -0.48 -3.89 17.17
CA PHE A 38 -0.99 -4.15 18.53
C PHE A 38 -0.24 -5.27 19.24
N ILE A 39 0.15 -6.34 18.55
CA ILE A 39 0.97 -7.42 19.12
C ILE A 39 2.35 -6.87 19.54
N MET A 40 2.94 -6.01 18.71
CA MET A 40 4.29 -5.45 18.90
C MET A 40 4.30 -4.10 19.62
N TYR A 41 3.18 -3.72 20.25
CA TYR A 41 2.94 -2.37 20.75
C TYR A 41 3.99 -1.91 21.77
N THR A 42 4.50 -2.81 22.61
CA THR A 42 5.49 -2.47 23.65
C THR A 42 6.93 -2.42 23.13
N SER A 43 7.20 -2.92 21.93
CA SER A 43 8.54 -2.98 21.34
C SER A 43 8.81 -1.82 20.38
N MET A 44 7.76 -1.14 19.91
CA MET A 44 7.85 -0.04 18.94
C MET A 44 8.02 1.31 19.62
N ASP A 45 8.79 2.21 19.00
CA ASP A 45 9.04 3.55 19.55
C ASP A 45 7.78 4.45 19.51
N ASN A 46 6.99 4.38 18.43
CA ASN A 46 5.82 5.25 18.22
C ASN A 46 4.57 4.51 17.69
N PRO A 47 4.06 3.51 18.43
CA PRO A 47 2.94 2.68 17.97
C PRO A 47 1.64 3.49 17.78
N GLN A 48 1.45 4.56 18.57
CA GLN A 48 0.30 5.45 18.44
C GLN A 48 0.27 6.16 17.08
N ALA A 49 1.41 6.70 16.64
CA ALA A 49 1.51 7.37 15.35
C ALA A 49 1.19 6.41 14.19
N MET A 50 1.65 5.15 14.29
CA MET A 50 1.37 4.11 13.29
C MET A 50 -0.13 3.77 13.23
N ILE A 51 -0.79 3.62 14.38
CA ILE A 51 -2.25 3.37 14.46
C ILE A 51 -3.03 4.53 13.84
N PHE A 52 -2.71 5.77 14.22
CA PHE A 52 -3.34 6.95 13.63
C PHE A 52 -3.07 7.07 12.12
N GLY A 53 -1.90 6.64 11.65
CA GLY A 53 -1.61 6.51 10.23
C GLY A 53 -2.62 5.64 9.49
N ARG A 54 -2.98 4.47 10.03
CA ARG A 54 -3.98 3.57 9.43
C ARG A 54 -5.36 4.21 9.44
N LEU A 55 -5.74 4.85 10.54
CA LEU A 55 -7.02 5.57 10.64
C LEU A 55 -7.12 6.68 9.58
N ARG A 56 -6.04 7.43 9.35
CA ARG A 56 -5.97 8.44 8.29
C ARG A 56 -6.15 7.84 6.90
N ILE A 57 -5.50 6.71 6.60
CA ILE A 57 -5.65 6.02 5.31
C ILE A 57 -7.10 5.59 5.11
N VAL A 58 -7.75 4.99 6.12
CA VAL A 58 -9.16 4.60 6.05
C VAL A 58 -10.06 5.83 5.84
N ALA A 59 -9.82 6.92 6.57
CA ALA A 59 -10.59 8.16 6.44
C ALA A 59 -10.47 8.78 5.04
N ILE A 60 -9.26 8.86 4.48
CA ILE A 60 -9.02 9.38 3.12
C ILE A 60 -9.67 8.46 2.08
N THR A 61 -9.56 7.14 2.25
CA THR A 61 -10.21 6.16 1.37
C THR A 61 -11.73 6.32 1.38
N ALA A 62 -12.32 6.47 2.56
CA ALA A 62 -13.76 6.69 2.73
C ALA A 62 -14.21 8.03 2.13
N ALA A 63 -13.43 9.11 2.32
CA ALA A 63 -13.70 10.41 1.72
C ALA A 63 -13.69 10.32 0.18
N MET A 64 -12.69 9.66 -0.40
CA MET A 64 -12.60 9.47 -1.84
C MET A 64 -13.71 8.56 -2.40
N TRP A 65 -14.13 7.54 -1.64
CA TRP A 65 -15.31 6.75 -1.96
C TRP A 65 -16.58 7.61 -1.98
N LEU A 66 -16.78 8.48 -0.98
CA LEU A 66 -17.91 9.39 -0.90
C LEU A 66 -17.94 10.37 -2.08
N VAL A 67 -16.80 10.97 -2.43
CA VAL A 67 -16.68 11.87 -3.59
C VAL A 67 -17.11 11.16 -4.88
N TYR A 68 -16.67 9.91 -5.08
CA TYR A 68 -17.10 9.11 -6.24
C TYR A 68 -18.58 8.74 -6.21
N ARG A 69 -19.18 8.57 -5.02
CA ARG A 69 -20.62 8.32 -4.88
C ARG A 69 -21.48 9.53 -5.28
N ILE A 70 -21.03 10.74 -4.95
CA ILE A 70 -21.73 11.98 -5.29
C ILE A 70 -21.59 12.30 -6.79
N ALA A 71 -20.36 12.18 -7.32
CA ALA A 71 -20.06 12.47 -8.72
C ALA A 71 -19.29 11.31 -9.37
N PRO A 72 -19.98 10.24 -9.78
CA PRO A 72 -19.34 9.09 -10.42
C PRO A 72 -18.91 9.44 -11.86
N CYS A 73 -17.69 9.92 -12.03
CA CYS A 73 -17.11 10.21 -13.34
C CYS A 73 -15.75 9.54 -13.49
N ARG A 74 -15.19 9.56 -14.71
CA ARG A 74 -13.88 8.94 -14.98
C ARG A 74 -12.76 9.64 -14.21
N LEU A 75 -12.86 10.96 -14.03
CA LEU A 75 -11.90 11.72 -13.23
C LEU A 75 -11.92 11.30 -11.76
N THR A 76 -13.09 11.17 -11.13
CA THR A 76 -13.16 10.79 -9.71
C THR A 76 -12.74 9.34 -9.49
N ARG A 77 -13.00 8.45 -10.46
CA ARG A 77 -12.42 7.10 -10.46
C ARG A 77 -10.89 7.13 -10.55
N PHE A 78 -10.33 7.91 -11.47
CA PHE A 78 -8.88 8.05 -11.59
C PHE A 78 -8.26 8.66 -10.32
N ALA A 79 -8.88 9.69 -9.77
CA ALA A 79 -8.46 10.31 -8.53
C ALA A 79 -8.44 9.31 -7.37
N ARG A 80 -9.44 8.41 -7.26
CA ARG A 80 -9.43 7.32 -6.26
C ARG A 80 -8.20 6.43 -6.36
N VAL A 81 -7.85 5.99 -7.58
CA VAL A 81 -6.65 5.18 -7.81
C VAL A 81 -5.39 6.00 -7.51
N GLY A 82 -5.30 7.23 -8.01
CA GLY A 82 -4.16 8.12 -7.81
C GLY A 82 -3.91 8.43 -6.32
N THR A 83 -4.95 8.69 -5.54
CA THR A 83 -4.84 8.89 -4.09
C THR A 83 -4.32 7.63 -3.40
N GLN A 84 -4.81 6.46 -3.78
CA GLN A 84 -4.35 5.19 -3.20
C GLN A 84 -2.87 4.95 -3.52
N MET A 85 -2.43 5.24 -4.76
CA MET A 85 -1.02 5.22 -5.14
C MET A 85 -0.18 6.23 -4.36
N ALA A 86 -0.69 7.43 -4.10
CA ALA A 86 0.02 8.46 -3.33
C ALA A 86 0.17 8.08 -1.84
N LEU A 87 -0.83 7.41 -1.27
CA LEU A 87 -0.78 6.93 0.12
C LEU A 87 0.30 5.86 0.34
N LEU A 88 0.87 5.28 -0.74
CA LEU A 88 2.00 4.36 -0.61
C LEU A 88 3.22 5.01 0.07
N ALA A 89 3.43 6.31 -0.16
CA ALA A 89 4.54 7.01 0.49
C ALA A 89 4.40 7.04 2.02
N TRP A 90 3.17 6.97 2.53
CA TRP A 90 2.89 7.02 3.95
C TRP A 90 2.92 5.64 4.62
N TRP A 91 2.36 4.62 3.98
CA TRP A 91 2.24 3.30 4.61
C TRP A 91 3.53 2.45 4.58
N TYR A 92 4.47 2.78 3.69
CA TYR A 92 5.61 1.93 3.34
C TYR A 92 6.75 2.09 4.35
N PRO A 93 7.09 3.32 4.79
CA PRO A 93 7.96 3.51 5.95
C PRO A 93 7.46 2.73 7.17
N ASP A 94 6.15 2.75 7.41
CA ASP A 94 5.57 2.03 8.54
C ASP A 94 5.68 0.50 8.41
N THR A 95 5.69 -0.07 7.19
CA THR A 95 6.02 -1.50 7.04
C THR A 95 7.45 -1.83 7.40
N PHE A 96 8.37 -0.93 7.06
CA PHE A 96 9.77 -1.08 7.40
C PHE A 96 9.97 -0.98 8.92
N GLU A 97 9.26 -0.06 9.59
CA GLU A 97 9.20 0.03 11.05
C GLU A 97 8.68 -1.28 11.69
N ILE A 98 7.68 -1.94 11.10
CA ILE A 98 7.24 -3.25 11.61
C ILE A 98 8.31 -4.32 11.39
N ASN A 99 8.88 -4.37 10.18
CA ASN A 99 9.81 -5.42 9.77
C ASN A 99 11.08 -5.44 10.64
N ARG A 100 11.64 -4.28 11.00
CA ARG A 100 12.91 -4.21 11.77
C ARG A 100 12.85 -4.87 13.14
N HIS A 101 11.66 -5.05 13.70
CA HIS A 101 11.47 -5.69 15.01
C HIS A 101 11.34 -7.21 14.91
N LEU A 102 11.15 -7.76 13.70
CA LEU A 102 11.11 -9.19 13.46
C LEU A 102 12.53 -9.74 13.29
N PRO A 103 12.76 -11.03 13.63
CA PRO A 103 14.06 -11.65 13.39
C PRO A 103 14.37 -11.68 11.88
N ASN A 104 15.59 -11.31 11.52
CA ASN A 104 16.01 -11.35 10.12
C ASN A 104 16.11 -12.81 9.61
N LEU A 105 15.39 -13.10 8.53
CA LEU A 105 15.33 -14.41 7.88
C LEU A 105 16.12 -14.48 6.56
N ASP A 106 16.95 -13.48 6.26
CA ASP A 106 17.75 -13.43 5.02
C ASP A 106 18.55 -14.71 4.78
N HIS A 107 19.04 -15.36 5.84
CA HIS A 107 19.78 -16.62 5.73
C HIS A 107 18.95 -17.75 5.09
N VAL A 108 17.64 -17.81 5.33
CA VAL A 108 16.75 -18.83 4.74
C VAL A 108 16.66 -18.62 3.22
N PHE A 109 16.42 -17.37 2.81
CA PHE A 109 16.37 -17.02 1.40
C PHE A 109 17.73 -17.23 0.71
N ALA A 110 18.82 -16.86 1.38
CA ALA A 110 20.17 -17.05 0.87
C ALA A 110 20.53 -18.53 0.70
N THR A 111 20.02 -19.43 1.55
CA THR A 111 20.13 -20.89 1.35
C THR A 111 19.34 -21.33 0.12
N TRP A 112 18.09 -20.89 -0.04
CA TRP A 112 17.28 -21.27 -1.20
C TRP A 112 17.85 -20.76 -2.53
N GLU A 113 18.41 -19.54 -2.55
CA GLU A 113 19.11 -19.02 -3.72
C GLU A 113 20.32 -19.91 -4.06
N GLN A 114 21.12 -20.26 -3.06
CA GLN A 114 22.28 -21.13 -3.22
C GLN A 114 21.89 -22.52 -3.75
N ASP A 115 20.78 -23.09 -3.27
CA ASP A 115 20.27 -24.38 -3.72
C ASP A 115 19.71 -24.32 -5.15
N LEU A 116 18.99 -23.24 -5.49
CA LEU A 116 18.33 -23.09 -6.79
C LEU A 116 19.29 -22.69 -7.92
N PHE A 117 20.24 -21.80 -7.63
CA PHE A 117 21.13 -21.22 -8.64
C PHE A 117 22.58 -21.71 -8.54
N GLY A 118 22.92 -22.50 -7.52
CA GLY A 118 24.31 -22.90 -7.24
C GLY A 118 25.19 -21.75 -6.74
N CYS A 119 24.62 -20.57 -6.52
CA CYS A 119 25.26 -19.36 -6.02
C CYS A 119 24.23 -18.46 -5.34
N GLN A 120 24.68 -17.36 -4.72
CA GLN A 120 23.81 -16.31 -4.19
C GLN A 120 23.82 -15.10 -5.15
N PRO A 121 22.84 -14.98 -6.07
CA PRO A 121 22.84 -13.92 -7.07
C PRO A 121 22.86 -12.54 -6.43
N ALA A 122 22.08 -12.31 -5.37
CA ALA A 122 22.03 -11.03 -4.66
C ALA A 122 23.43 -10.58 -4.18
N LEU A 123 24.22 -11.52 -3.65
CA LEU A 123 25.59 -11.27 -3.21
C LEU A 123 26.53 -10.94 -4.39
N LEU A 124 26.42 -11.68 -5.49
CA LEU A 124 27.24 -11.45 -6.69
C LEU A 124 26.90 -10.11 -7.36
N PHE A 125 25.62 -9.77 -7.45
CA PHE A 125 25.15 -8.49 -7.95
C PHE A 125 25.67 -7.34 -7.08
N SER A 126 25.58 -7.45 -5.75
CA SER A 126 26.12 -6.45 -4.83
C SER A 126 27.64 -6.26 -4.96
N LYS A 127 28.38 -7.33 -5.29
CA LYS A 127 29.83 -7.25 -5.56
C LYS A 127 30.16 -6.64 -6.92
N ALA A 128 29.34 -6.91 -7.94
CA ALA A 128 29.54 -6.41 -9.30
C ALA A 128 29.17 -4.93 -9.44
N LEU A 129 28.19 -4.47 -8.66
CA LEU A 129 27.73 -3.09 -8.60
C LEU A 129 27.77 -2.61 -7.14
N PRO A 130 28.97 -2.41 -6.56
CA PRO A 130 29.08 -1.72 -5.30
C PRO A 130 28.63 -0.28 -5.54
N GLY A 131 27.63 0.18 -4.78
CA GLY A 131 27.06 1.52 -4.91
C GLY A 131 28.06 2.63 -4.74
#